data_AF-A0A074KY97-F1
#
_entry.id   AF-A0A074KY97-F1
#
_cell.length_a   1.000
_cell.length_b   1.000
_cell.length_c   1.000
_cell.angle_alpha   90.00
_cell.angle_beta   90.00
_cell.angle_gamma   90.00
#
_symmetry.space_group_name_H-M   'P 1'
#
loop_
_entity.id
_entity.type
_entity.pdbx_description
1 polymer ?
#
loop_
_entity_poly.entity_id
_entity_poly.type
_entity_poly.pdbx_seq_one_letter_code
_entity_poly.pdbx_strand_id
1 'polypeptide(L)' 'MSASALKNRIIEKVSSITDETILEEIERFVNHESDTEEKYKFTPLERQAINKGLEDIKMGEVYTSEEAAQMMKEWLKK' A
#
# COMPACT_ATOMS: atom_id res chain seq x y z
N MET A 1 -15.74 -17.82 -14.15
CA MET A 1 -14.78 -17.35 -15.18
C MET A 1 -13.63 -18.35 -15.25
N SER A 2 -13.10 -18.64 -16.44
CA SER A 2 -11.92 -19.51 -16.57
C SER A 2 -10.63 -18.74 -16.24
N ALA A 3 -9.58 -19.45 -15.84
CA ALA A 3 -8.27 -18.85 -15.60
C ALA A 3 -7.75 -18.06 -16.81
N SER A 4 -8.00 -18.57 -18.03
CA SER A 4 -7.63 -17.89 -19.28
C SER A 4 -8.38 -16.57 -19.47
N ALA A 5 -9.68 -16.53 -19.17
CA ALA A 5 -10.46 -15.30 -19.27
C ALA A 5 -9.98 -14.23 -18.27
N LEU A 6 -9.55 -14.64 -17.08
CA LEU A 6 -8.99 -13.74 -16.08
C LEU A 6 -7.63 -13.16 -16.52
N LYS A 7 -6.73 -14.00 -17.05
CA LYS A 7 -5.42 -13.57 -17.56
C LYS A 7 -5.55 -12.52 -18.67
N ASN A 8 -6.44 -12.74 -19.64
CA ASN A 8 -6.65 -11.80 -20.74
C ASN A 8 -7.15 -10.43 -20.24
N ARG A 9 -8.08 -10.42 -19.29
CA ARG A 9 -8.58 -9.17 -18.70
C ARG A 9 -7.50 -8.40 -17.95
N ILE A 10 -6.58 -9.10 -17.27
CA ILE A 10 -5.43 -8.46 -16.60
C ILE A 10 -4.50 -7.83 -17.65
N ILE A 11 -4.15 -8.56 -18.70
CA ILE A 11 -3.29 -8.06 -19.79
C ILE A 11 -3.89 -6.81 -20.43
N GLU A 12 -5.19 -6.83 -20.76
CA GLU A 12 -5.90 -5.68 -21.32
C GLU A 12 -5.84 -4.46 -20.39
N LYS A 13 -6.03 -4.68 -19.09
CA LYS A 13 -6.01 -3.59 -18.11
C LYS A 13 -4.61 -3.01 -17.97
N VAL A 14 -3.57 -3.84 -17.85
CA VAL A 14 -2.16 -3.41 -17.75
C VAL A 14 -1.75 -2.65 -19.00
N SER A 15 -2.13 -3.12 -20.18
CA SER A 15 -1.81 -2.47 -21.46
C SER A 15 -2.40 -1.05 -21.61
N SER A 16 -3.42 -0.72 -20.81
CA SER A 16 -4.05 0.61 -20.82
C SER A 16 -3.44 1.60 -19.80
N ILE A 17 -2.54 1.15 -18.92
CA ILE A 17 -1.91 1.98 -17.90
C ILE A 17 -0.71 2.71 -18.52
N THR A 18 -0.66 4.03 -18.32
CA THR A 18 0.44 4.88 -18.79
C THR A 18 1.34 5.38 -17.66
N ASP A 19 0.92 5.22 -16.40
CA ASP A 19 1.71 5.59 -15.23
C ASP A 19 2.74 4.50 -14.94
N GLU A 20 4.01 4.85 -15.16
CA GLU A 20 5.16 3.96 -14.95
C GLU A 20 5.23 3.46 -13.50
N THR A 21 4.90 4.31 -12.51
CA THR A 21 4.89 3.93 -11.09
C THR A 21 3.93 2.78 -10.81
N ILE A 22 2.76 2.81 -11.47
CA ILE A 22 1.75 1.74 -11.32
C ILE A 22 2.23 0.46 -11.99
N LEU A 23 2.91 0.57 -13.14
CA LEU A 23 3.47 -0.59 -13.85
C LEU A 23 4.59 -1.25 -13.04
N GLU A 24 5.46 -0.47 -12.41
CA GLU A 24 6.52 -0.98 -11.51
C GLU A 24 5.94 -1.73 -10.31
N GLU A 25 4.88 -1.21 -9.68
CA GLU A 25 4.23 -1.89 -8.55
C GLU A 25 3.54 -3.19 -8.99
N ILE A 26 2.90 -3.20 -10.17
CA ILE A 26 2.30 -4.42 -10.74
C ILE A 26 3.40 -5.45 -11.06
N GLU A 27 4.52 -5.01 -11.63
CA GLU A 27 5.67 -5.86 -11.91
C GLU A 27 6.20 -6.51 -10.63
N ARG A 28 6.44 -5.72 -9.57
CA ARG A 28 6.87 -6.22 -8.27
C ARG A 28 5.90 -7.25 -7.70
N PHE A 29 4.60 -6.99 -7.78
CA PHE A 29 3.57 -7.89 -7.28
C PHE A 29 3.56 -9.23 -8.02
N VAL A 30 3.66 -9.22 -9.35
CA VAL A 30 3.68 -10.44 -10.17
C VAL A 30 4.97 -11.22 -10.00
N ASN A 31 6.11 -10.53 -9.86
CA ASN A 31 7.41 -11.17 -9.64
C ASN A 31 7.60 -11.69 -8.21
N HIS A 32 6.80 -11.22 -7.23
CA HIS A 32 6.87 -11.63 -5.83
C HIS A 32 6.58 -13.12 -5.59
N GLU A 33 5.88 -13.81 -6.52
CA GLU A 33 5.69 -15.26 -6.43
C GLU A 33 6.97 -16.06 -6.75
N SER A 34 8.00 -15.42 -7.31
CA SER A 34 9.16 -16.12 -7.92
C SER A 34 10.46 -16.01 -7.12
N ASP A 35 10.66 -14.95 -6.35
CA ASP A 35 11.91 -14.70 -5.62
C ASP A 35 11.66 -14.35 -4.16
N THR A 36 12.36 -15.06 -3.29
CA THR A 36 12.48 -14.86 -1.83
C THR A 36 12.36 -13.40 -1.39
N GLU A 37 11.25 -13.08 -0.70
CA GLU A 37 11.00 -11.91 0.17
C GLU A 37 11.90 -10.69 -0.10
N GLU A 38 11.68 -9.98 -1.21
CA GLU A 38 12.24 -8.65 -1.34
C GLU A 38 11.53 -7.73 -0.35
N LYS A 39 12.21 -7.40 0.76
CA LYS A 39 11.68 -6.51 1.80
C LYS A 39 11.23 -5.20 1.17
N TYR A 40 9.96 -4.86 1.37
CA TYR A 40 9.37 -3.61 0.90
C TYR A 40 10.23 -2.40 1.30
N LYS A 41 10.69 -1.64 0.30
CA LYS A 41 11.46 -0.42 0.52
C LYS A 41 10.50 0.76 0.60
N PHE A 42 10.28 1.24 1.82
CA PHE A 42 9.48 2.46 2.06
C PHE A 42 9.97 3.63 1.20
N THR A 43 9.03 4.32 0.58
CA THR A 43 9.24 5.63 -0.03
C THR A 43 9.73 6.65 1.02
N PRO A 44 10.34 7.79 0.61
CA PRO A 44 10.73 8.83 1.56
C PRO A 44 9.57 9.32 2.44
N LEU A 45 8.37 9.44 1.86
CA LEU A 45 7.17 9.90 2.57
C LEU A 45 6.71 8.88 3.62
N GLU A 46 6.64 7.60 3.28
CA GLU A 46 6.26 6.54 4.21
C GLU A 46 7.28 6.39 5.34
N ARG A 47 8.57 6.45 5.01
CA ARG A 47 9.64 6.44 6.01
C ARG A 47 9.52 7.59 6.99
N GLN A 48 9.20 8.79 6.50
CA GLN A 48 8.95 9.95 7.34
C GLN A 48 7.72 9.75 8.24
N ALA A 49 6.62 9.24 7.70
CA ALA A 49 5.41 8.96 8.48
C ALA A 49 5.65 7.93 9.59
N ILE A 50 6.39 6.86 9.29
CA ILE A 50 6.78 5.83 10.26
C ILE A 50 7.67 6.44 11.36
N ASN A 51 8.70 7.20 10.97
CA ASN A 51 9.60 7.84 11.94
C ASN A 51 8.83 8.78 12.89
N LYS A 52 7.88 9.55 12.35
CA LYS A 52 7.00 10.40 13.16
C LYS A 52 6.19 9.58 14.16
N GLY A 53 5.54 8.49 13.72
CA GLY A 53 4.78 7.63 14.64
C GLY A 53 5.66 7.01 15.74
N LEU A 54 6.91 6.68 15.45
CA LEU A 54 7.86 6.19 16.45
C LEU A 54 8.27 7.28 17.46
N GLU A 55 8.36 8.54 17.02
CA GLU A 55 8.58 9.69 17.91
C GLU A 55 7.36 9.97 18.79
N ASP A 56 6.15 9.93 18.22
CA ASP A 56 4.88 10.13 18.93
C ASP A 56 4.74 9.12 20.09
N ILE A 57 5.07 7.84 19.84
CA ILE A 57 5.10 6.80 20.88
C ILE A 57 6.10 7.15 22.00
N LYS A 58 7.30 7.64 21.67
CA LYS A 58 8.31 8.00 22.67
C LYS A 58 7.89 9.20 23.52
N MET A 59 7.13 10.13 22.93
CA MET A 59 6.63 11.32 23.62
C MET A 59 5.34 11.04 24.41
N GLY A 60 4.73 9.87 24.25
CA GLY A 60 3.44 9.55 24.86
C GLY A 60 2.25 10.19 24.14
N GLU A 61 2.47 10.71 22.93
CA GLU A 61 1.46 11.28 22.04
C GLU A 61 0.71 10.13 21.35
N VAL A 62 0.00 9.33 22.16
CA VAL A 62 -0.72 8.14 21.71
C VAL A 62 -2.22 8.31 21.91
N TYR A 63 -2.99 7.70 21.03
CA TYR A 63 -4.44 7.64 21.14
C TYR A 63 -4.86 6.30 21.74
N THR A 64 -5.89 6.35 22.58
CA THR A 64 -6.65 5.15 22.95
C THR A 64 -7.36 4.55 21.74
N SER A 65 -7.76 3.29 21.86
CA SER A 65 -8.53 2.60 20.82
C SER A 65 -9.82 3.34 20.49
N GLU A 66 -10.49 3.90 21.50
CA GLU A 66 -11.74 4.67 21.35
C GLU A 66 -11.52 5.97 20.58
N GLU A 67 -10.46 6.73 20.89
CA GLU A 67 -10.10 7.97 20.20
C GLU A 67 -9.73 7.70 18.74
N ALA A 68 -8.93 6.68 18.48
CA ALA A 68 -8.55 6.29 17.12
C ALA A 68 -9.79 5.88 16.28
N ALA A 69 -10.73 5.13 16.89
CA ALA A 69 -11.98 4.76 16.23
C ALA A 69 -12.85 5.98 15.89
N GLN A 70 -12.87 7.00 16.76
CA GLN A 70 -13.60 8.24 16.50
C GLN A 70 -12.96 9.04 15.35
N MET A 71 -11.63 9.17 15.33
CA MET A 71 -10.90 9.84 14.25
C MET A 71 -11.16 9.18 12.89
N MET A 72 -11.19 7.84 12.85
CA MET A 72 -11.48 7.08 11.63
C MET A 72 -12.91 7.33 11.13
N LYS A 73 -13.90 7.39 12.03
CA LYS A 73 -15.28 7.73 11.67
C LYS A 73 -15.40 9.14 11.10
N GLU A 74 -14.62 10.09 11.58
CA GLU A 74 -14.62 11.47 11.08
C GLU A 74 -13.93 11.58 9.72
N TRP A 75 -12.84 10.84 9.52
CA TRP A 75 -12.15 10.78 8.23
C TRP A 75 -13.04 10.21 7.13
N LEU A 76 -13.80 9.13 7.40
CA LEU A 76 -14.73 8.52 6.44
C LEU A 76 -15.95 9.38 6.08
N LYS A 77 -16.18 10.49 6.79
CA LYS A 77 -17.26 11.45 6.46
C LYS A 77 -16.79 12.55 5.51
N LYS A 78 -15.48 12.64 5.23
CA LYS A 78 -14.91 13.57 4.25
C LYS A 78 -14.86 12.92 2.88
#